data_AF-G0VEG7-F1
#
_entry.id   AF-G0VEG7-F1
#
_cell.length_a   1.000
_cell.length_b   1.000
_cell.length_c   1.000
_cell.angle_alpha   90.00
_cell.angle_beta   90.00
_cell.angle_gamma   90.00
#
_symmetry.space_group_name_H-M   'P 1'
#
loop_
_entity.id
_entity.type
_entity.pdbx_description
1 polymer ?
#
loop_
_entity_poly.entity_id
_entity_poly.type
_entity_poly.pdbx_seq_one_letter_code
_entity_poly.pdbx_strand_id
1 'polypeptide(L)'
;MRQDKRREEEPEKWDHAWYQIDKERTNFIFAEDLPRLMKDPIWNPLTAEQWANLEGFATDSPAFKIEKEKLNPIMLTAIGKSLDELLSVSHEENDDHATSKVEMEPRTKTQSENDNNNNDKKIRTKDARPNLISKLSELNKELHRKDEIIMQKQNVINGLIDNVNLYKEKFEFLQREFTFYKQHDTQKRKPQTNENVGVNEKGDRNVNLKHEFILSEFRRQVREQNQLIAKLKERINSNPDDANAYLSSPTPNTVNEIKPAYISMWPPIIAVLLLLLFIIYSLISYTNVSIPSLLSSQEDDSDFARNQLSWWERISWLSRMIWSMKDYLESSSSSGNFPIDREDDAYNRVFGLTD
;
A
#
# COMPACT_ATOMS: atom_id res chain seq x y z
N MET A 1 7.78 40.84 2.13
CA MET A 1 7.21 39.96 3.18
C MET A 1 5.70 40.17 3.35
N ARG A 2 4.91 39.94 2.29
CA ARG A 2 3.43 39.96 2.34
C ARG A 2 2.81 38.96 1.34
N GLN A 3 3.36 37.74 1.25
CA GLN A 3 2.80 36.69 0.38
C GLN A 3 2.55 35.34 1.04
N ASP A 4 2.97 35.09 2.30
CA ASP A 4 2.80 33.77 2.92
C ASP A 4 1.54 33.61 3.79
N LYS A 5 0.59 34.55 3.77
CA LYS A 5 -0.60 34.50 4.64
C LYS A 5 -1.86 33.91 4.00
N ARG A 6 -1.79 33.34 2.78
CA ARG A 6 -2.95 32.78 2.07
C ARG A 6 -3.16 31.28 2.23
N ARG A 7 -2.27 30.54 2.91
CA ARG A 7 -2.39 29.07 3.01
C ARG A 7 -3.16 28.55 4.22
N GLU A 8 -3.62 29.40 5.14
CA GLU A 8 -4.30 28.95 6.37
C GLU A 8 -5.83 28.94 6.28
N GLU A 9 -6.45 29.58 5.27
CA GLU A 9 -7.93 29.65 5.12
C GLU A 9 -8.49 28.61 4.12
N GLU A 10 -7.63 27.89 3.39
CA GLU A 10 -8.06 26.90 2.39
C GLU A 10 -8.49 25.51 2.90
N PRO A 11 -8.08 24.99 4.08
CA PRO A 11 -8.48 23.63 4.48
C PRO A 11 -9.98 23.52 4.77
N GLU A 12 -10.64 24.59 5.22
CA GLU A 12 -12.05 24.55 5.61
C GLU A 12 -13.01 24.31 4.44
N LYS A 13 -12.71 24.88 3.26
CA LYS A 13 -13.56 24.71 2.06
C LYS A 13 -13.46 23.28 1.52
N TRP A 14 -12.25 22.74 1.50
CA TRP A 14 -12.01 21.37 1.07
C TRP A 14 -12.63 20.35 2.03
N ASP A 15 -12.47 20.56 3.33
CA ASP A 15 -13.06 19.71 4.34
C ASP A 15 -14.58 19.70 4.25
N HIS A 16 -15.20 20.85 3.99
CA HIS A 16 -16.64 20.97 3.78
C HIS A 16 -17.11 20.28 2.49
N ALA A 17 -16.40 20.46 1.36
CA ALA A 17 -16.73 19.80 0.10
C ALA A 17 -16.54 18.27 0.19
N TRP A 18 -15.48 17.82 0.85
CA TRP A 18 -15.24 16.39 1.09
C TRP A 18 -16.32 15.78 1.98
N TYR A 19 -16.80 16.50 3.00
CA TYR A 19 -17.88 16.03 3.86
C TYR A 19 -19.21 15.84 3.10
N GLN A 20 -19.44 16.63 2.05
CA GLN A 20 -20.62 16.48 1.18
C GLN A 20 -20.51 15.23 0.28
N ILE A 21 -19.30 14.93 -0.17
CA ILE A 21 -18.95 13.76 -0.98
C ILE A 21 -19.01 12.48 -0.14
N ASP A 22 -18.34 12.44 1.01
CA ASP A 22 -18.22 11.28 1.91
C ASP A 22 -19.19 11.40 3.08
N LYS A 23 -20.49 11.25 2.79
CA LYS A 23 -21.57 11.32 3.80
C LYS A 23 -21.39 10.29 4.92
N GLU A 24 -20.73 9.17 4.64
CA GLU A 24 -20.52 8.07 5.58
C GLU A 24 -19.25 8.24 6.45
N ARG A 25 -18.44 9.30 6.21
CA ARG A 25 -17.19 9.58 6.94
C ARG A 25 -16.19 8.42 6.87
N THR A 26 -16.15 7.71 5.76
CA THR A 26 -15.29 6.54 5.57
C THR A 26 -13.86 6.92 5.19
N ASN A 27 -13.60 8.21 4.92
CA ASN A 27 -12.36 8.80 4.41
C ASN A 27 -11.95 8.32 3.02
N PHE A 28 -12.84 7.63 2.30
CA PHE A 28 -12.64 7.25 0.91
C PHE A 28 -13.97 7.23 0.17
N ILE A 29 -13.91 7.32 -1.15
CA ILE A 29 -15.05 7.06 -2.03
C ILE A 29 -14.68 6.04 -3.10
N PHE A 30 -15.66 5.33 -3.63
CA PHE A 30 -15.43 4.48 -4.78
C PHE A 30 -15.47 5.30 -6.06
N ALA A 31 -14.64 4.91 -7.04
CA ALA A 31 -14.58 5.60 -8.33
C ALA A 31 -15.93 5.57 -9.07
N GLU A 32 -16.74 4.52 -8.89
CA GLU A 32 -18.09 4.42 -9.47
C GLU A 32 -19.04 5.55 -9.01
N ASP A 33 -18.87 6.03 -7.77
CA ASP A 33 -19.73 7.06 -7.19
C ASP A 33 -19.28 8.48 -7.56
N LEU A 34 -18.04 8.64 -8.03
CA LEU A 34 -17.44 9.94 -8.33
C LEU A 34 -18.26 10.77 -9.33
N PRO A 35 -18.78 10.24 -10.46
CA PRO A 35 -19.61 11.00 -11.38
C PRO A 35 -20.96 11.41 -10.75
N ARG A 36 -21.51 10.61 -9.84
CA ARG A 36 -22.79 10.96 -9.18
C ARG A 36 -22.58 12.12 -8.21
N LEU A 37 -21.49 12.12 -7.47
CA LEU A 37 -21.15 13.14 -6.49
C LEU A 37 -20.78 14.49 -7.14
N MET A 38 -20.25 14.46 -8.36
CA MET A 38 -19.91 15.66 -9.14
C MET A 38 -21.13 16.33 -9.81
N LYS A 39 -22.33 15.73 -9.75
CA LYS A 39 -23.57 16.37 -10.25
C LYS A 39 -24.15 17.41 -9.29
N ASP A 40 -23.64 17.45 -8.06
CA ASP A 40 -24.11 18.41 -7.07
C ASP A 40 -23.73 19.86 -7.46
N PRO A 41 -24.58 20.84 -7.16
CA PRO A 41 -24.40 22.24 -7.59
C PRO A 41 -23.23 22.97 -6.90
N ILE A 42 -22.51 22.28 -6.03
CA ILE A 42 -21.31 22.79 -5.34
C ILE A 42 -20.12 22.82 -6.30
N TRP A 43 -20.15 21.99 -7.34
CA TRP A 43 -19.10 21.89 -8.33
C TRP A 43 -19.37 22.82 -9.51
N ASN A 44 -18.30 23.41 -10.03
CA ASN A 44 -18.37 24.07 -11.32
C ASN A 44 -18.85 23.10 -12.42
N PRO A 45 -19.73 23.55 -13.33
CA PRO A 45 -20.22 22.70 -14.40
C PRO A 45 -19.06 22.23 -15.27
N LEU A 46 -18.86 20.90 -15.29
CA LEU A 46 -17.88 20.23 -16.14
C LEU A 46 -18.35 20.26 -17.59
N THR A 47 -17.42 20.36 -18.55
CA THR A 47 -17.76 20.23 -19.97
C THR A 47 -18.17 18.80 -20.31
N ALA A 48 -18.85 18.60 -21.44
CA ALA A 48 -19.28 17.26 -21.87
C ALA A 48 -18.09 16.28 -22.03
N GLU A 49 -16.95 16.77 -22.50
CA GLU A 49 -15.71 15.98 -22.63
C GLU A 49 -15.14 15.58 -21.26
N GLN A 50 -15.18 16.49 -20.29
CA GLN A 50 -14.74 16.22 -18.92
C GLN A 50 -15.63 15.19 -18.23
N TRP A 51 -16.94 15.26 -18.45
CA TRP A 51 -17.90 14.27 -17.99
C TRP A 51 -17.63 12.88 -18.58
N ALA A 52 -17.38 12.81 -19.90
CA ALA A 52 -17.06 11.54 -20.56
C ALA A 52 -15.78 10.90 -20.03
N ASN A 53 -14.74 11.69 -19.77
CA ASN A 53 -13.50 11.18 -19.18
C ASN A 53 -13.68 10.70 -17.74
N LEU A 54 -14.50 11.40 -16.95
CA LEU A 54 -14.83 11.01 -15.58
C LEU A 54 -15.63 9.70 -15.53
N GLU A 55 -16.64 9.55 -16.39
CA GLU A 55 -17.42 8.31 -16.53
C GLU A 55 -16.57 7.15 -17.05
N GLY A 56 -15.64 7.41 -17.98
CA GLY A 56 -14.67 6.42 -18.44
C GLY A 56 -13.79 5.90 -17.31
N PHE A 57 -13.23 6.80 -16.50
CA PHE A 57 -12.43 6.42 -15.33
C PHE A 57 -13.22 5.59 -14.30
N ALA A 58 -14.47 5.99 -14.03
CA ALA A 58 -15.37 5.26 -13.13
C ALA A 58 -15.71 3.86 -13.66
N THR A 59 -15.87 3.71 -14.97
CA THR A 59 -16.18 2.43 -15.63
C THR A 59 -14.97 1.49 -15.66
N ASP A 60 -13.77 2.03 -15.88
CA ASP A 60 -12.54 1.23 -15.94
C ASP A 60 -12.15 0.65 -14.56
N SER A 61 -12.56 1.30 -13.47
CA SER A 61 -12.11 0.94 -12.12
C SER A 61 -13.15 1.16 -11.01
N PRO A 62 -14.36 0.56 -11.08
CA PRO A 62 -15.48 0.91 -10.20
C PRO A 62 -15.19 0.69 -8.70
N ALA A 63 -14.46 -0.39 -8.37
CA ALA A 63 -14.10 -0.73 -6.99
C ALA A 63 -12.85 -0.01 -6.47
N PHE A 64 -12.26 0.91 -7.23
CA PHE A 64 -11.08 1.65 -6.81
C PHE A 64 -11.43 2.64 -5.71
N LYS A 65 -10.73 2.54 -4.57
CA LYS A 65 -10.92 3.43 -3.43
C LYS A 65 -10.07 4.67 -3.57
N ILE A 66 -10.74 5.81 -3.64
CA ILE A 66 -10.13 7.13 -3.73
C ILE A 66 -10.11 7.75 -2.34
N GLU A 67 -8.94 7.83 -1.75
CA GLU A 67 -8.71 8.56 -0.50
C GLU A 67 -8.69 10.07 -0.76
N LYS A 68 -9.04 10.86 0.27
CA LYS A 68 -9.07 12.33 0.22
C LYS A 68 -7.82 12.96 -0.40
N GLU A 69 -6.64 12.51 0.04
CA GLU A 69 -5.35 13.03 -0.44
C GLU A 69 -5.08 12.72 -1.91
N LYS A 70 -5.71 11.65 -2.44
CA LYS A 70 -5.53 11.18 -3.82
C LYS A 70 -6.60 11.71 -4.77
N LEU A 71 -7.67 12.34 -4.28
CA LEU A 71 -8.73 12.82 -5.16
C LEU A 71 -8.25 13.95 -6.09
N ASN A 72 -7.48 14.91 -5.57
CA ASN A 72 -6.97 16.03 -6.38
C ASN A 72 -6.08 15.57 -7.57
N PRO A 73 -5.06 14.71 -7.39
CA PRO A 73 -4.26 14.22 -8.53
C PRO A 73 -5.07 13.36 -9.51
N ILE A 74 -6.08 12.62 -9.04
CA ILE A 74 -6.97 11.84 -9.91
C ILE A 74 -7.83 12.75 -10.78
N MET A 75 -8.43 13.80 -10.19
CA MET A 75 -9.22 14.80 -10.92
C MET A 75 -8.36 15.54 -11.94
N LEU A 76 -7.14 15.90 -11.57
CA LEU A 76 -6.19 16.55 -12.49
C LEU A 76 -5.82 15.65 -13.66
N THR A 77 -5.75 14.33 -13.44
CA THR A 77 -5.44 13.35 -14.49
C THR A 77 -6.65 13.06 -15.38
N ALA A 78 -7.85 12.92 -14.80
CA ALA A 78 -9.07 12.55 -15.51
C ALA A 78 -9.70 13.73 -16.27
N ILE A 79 -9.74 14.91 -15.65
CA ILE A 79 -10.48 16.08 -16.13
C ILE A 79 -9.55 17.22 -16.55
N GLY A 80 -8.29 17.20 -16.12
CA GLY A 80 -7.32 18.27 -16.38
C GLY A 80 -7.49 19.50 -15.48
N LYS A 81 -8.35 19.42 -14.45
CA LYS A 81 -8.60 20.51 -13.50
C LYS A 81 -8.31 20.05 -12.07
N SER A 82 -7.73 20.95 -11.28
CA SER A 82 -7.61 20.71 -9.84
C SER A 82 -8.98 20.91 -9.19
N LEU A 83 -9.15 20.27 -8.04
CA LEU A 83 -10.39 20.39 -7.30
C LEU A 83 -10.58 21.82 -6.75
N ASP A 84 -9.49 22.52 -6.44
CA ASP A 84 -9.50 23.94 -6.05
C ASP A 84 -10.03 24.85 -7.16
N GLU A 85 -9.73 24.53 -8.43
CA GLU A 85 -10.25 25.23 -9.61
C GLU A 85 -11.75 24.98 -9.79
N LEU A 86 -12.24 23.81 -9.37
CA LEU A 86 -13.67 23.47 -9.40
C LEU A 86 -14.47 24.13 -8.27
N LEU A 87 -13.82 24.52 -7.17
CA LEU A 87 -14.45 25.15 -6.00
C LEU A 87 -14.32 26.68 -5.94
N SER A 88 -13.45 27.29 -6.76
CA SER A 88 -13.07 28.70 -6.61
C SER A 88 -14.00 29.72 -7.30
N VAL A 89 -14.98 29.30 -8.11
CA VAL A 89 -15.78 30.23 -8.94
C VAL A 89 -17.14 30.59 -8.32
N SER A 90 -17.56 29.95 -7.23
CA SER A 90 -18.88 30.17 -6.62
C SER A 90 -19.04 31.50 -5.85
N HIS A 91 -18.19 32.51 -6.08
CA HIS A 91 -18.23 33.78 -5.34
C HIS A 91 -18.08 35.07 -6.17
N GLU A 92 -18.13 35.00 -7.50
CA GLU A 92 -18.05 36.20 -8.35
C GLU A 92 -19.39 36.68 -8.96
N GLU A 93 -20.52 36.04 -8.68
CA GLU A 93 -21.83 36.55 -9.12
C GLU A 93 -22.74 36.83 -7.91
N ASN A 94 -22.62 38.05 -7.37
CA ASN A 94 -23.74 38.86 -6.84
C ASN A 94 -23.18 40.18 -6.27
N ASP A 95 -22.45 40.95 -7.08
CA ASP A 95 -22.37 42.39 -6.85
C ASP A 95 -23.05 43.10 -8.03
N ASP A 96 -24.24 43.62 -7.71
CA ASP A 96 -25.08 44.43 -8.59
C ASP A 96 -24.30 45.63 -9.13
N HIS A 97 -23.89 45.56 -10.39
CA HIS A 97 -23.72 46.78 -11.19
C HIS A 97 -24.41 46.65 -12.54
N ALA A 98 -25.65 47.14 -12.53
CA ALA A 98 -26.25 47.78 -13.68
C ALA A 98 -25.26 48.80 -14.29
N THR A 99 -24.87 48.64 -15.55
CA THR A 99 -25.21 49.58 -16.64
C THR A 99 -24.47 49.25 -17.94
N SER A 100 -25.21 49.45 -19.03
CA SER A 100 -24.71 49.84 -20.36
C SER A 100 -24.17 48.77 -21.30
N LYS A 101 -25.14 48.04 -21.85
CA LYS A 101 -25.28 47.74 -23.29
C LYS A 101 -24.52 48.73 -24.20
N VAL A 102 -23.41 48.30 -24.80
CA VAL A 102 -22.92 48.83 -26.09
C VAL A 102 -22.42 47.65 -26.92
N GLU A 103 -23.29 47.27 -27.84
CA GLU A 103 -23.06 46.46 -29.02
C GLU A 103 -22.15 47.22 -29.99
N MET A 104 -21.04 46.63 -30.43
CA MET A 104 -20.43 46.97 -31.71
C MET A 104 -19.53 45.84 -32.24
N GLU A 105 -19.90 45.36 -33.43
CA GLU A 105 -19.20 44.42 -34.29
C GLU A 105 -17.74 44.82 -34.60
N PRO A 106 -16.89 43.86 -35.01
CA PRO A 106 -15.57 44.15 -35.55
C PRO A 106 -15.65 44.39 -37.08
N ARG A 107 -15.16 45.54 -37.53
CA ARG A 107 -14.78 45.74 -38.94
C ARG A 107 -13.31 46.11 -39.07
N THR A 108 -12.62 45.22 -39.75
CA THR A 108 -11.34 45.42 -40.43
C THR A 108 -11.42 46.57 -41.42
N LYS A 109 -10.41 47.46 -41.42
CA LYS A 109 -9.65 47.86 -42.63
C LYS A 109 -8.52 48.84 -42.33
N THR A 110 -7.45 48.57 -43.07
CA THR A 110 -6.16 49.20 -43.25
C THR A 110 -6.23 50.53 -44.02
N GLN A 111 -5.50 51.56 -43.58
CA GLN A 111 -4.87 52.65 -44.36
C GLN A 111 -4.12 53.53 -43.34
N SER A 112 -2.79 53.58 -43.23
CA SER A 112 -1.73 54.01 -44.17
C SER A 112 -1.90 55.43 -44.72
N GLU A 113 -1.24 56.38 -44.04
CA GLU A 113 -0.54 57.59 -44.57
C GLU A 113 0.13 58.23 -43.35
N ASN A 114 1.43 58.00 -43.12
CA ASN A 114 2.57 58.73 -43.66
C ASN A 114 2.53 60.24 -43.35
N ASP A 115 3.21 60.64 -42.29
CA ASP A 115 3.87 61.94 -42.26
C ASP A 115 5.18 61.88 -41.47
N ASN A 116 6.24 62.20 -42.20
CA ASN A 116 7.61 62.37 -41.74
C ASN A 116 7.67 63.49 -40.69
N ASN A 117 8.29 63.21 -39.55
CA ASN A 117 9.10 64.25 -38.92
C ASN A 117 10.34 63.67 -38.24
N ASN A 118 11.46 63.88 -38.91
CA ASN A 118 12.80 63.74 -38.37
C ASN A 118 12.93 64.64 -37.14
N ASN A 119 13.28 64.03 -36.00
CA ASN A 119 14.09 64.72 -35.01
C ASN A 119 15.05 63.72 -34.37
N ASP A 120 16.33 63.94 -34.66
CA ASP A 120 17.49 63.32 -34.05
C ASP A 120 17.33 63.23 -32.52
N LYS A 121 17.19 62.00 -32.03
CA LYS A 121 17.38 61.71 -30.61
C LYS A 121 18.14 60.41 -30.40
N LYS A 122 19.46 60.55 -30.55
CA LYS A 122 20.51 59.94 -29.72
C LYS A 122 20.14 58.56 -29.16
N ILE A 123 20.47 57.54 -29.95
CA ILE A 123 20.53 56.13 -29.58
C ILE A 123 21.37 55.99 -28.29
N ARG A 124 20.70 55.90 -27.15
CA ARG A 124 21.21 55.31 -25.91
C ARG A 124 20.54 53.95 -25.72
N THR A 125 20.86 53.02 -26.61
CA THR A 125 20.53 51.59 -26.46
C THR A 125 21.59 50.91 -25.61
N LYS A 126 21.55 51.07 -24.28
CA LYS A 126 22.36 50.22 -23.37
C LYS A 126 21.63 49.65 -22.16
N ASP A 127 20.35 49.99 -21.94
CA ASP A 127 19.65 49.57 -20.70
C ASP A 127 18.51 48.56 -20.93
N ALA A 128 18.31 48.04 -22.16
CA ALA A 128 17.28 47.04 -22.46
C ALA A 128 17.77 45.57 -22.36
N ARG A 129 19.07 45.34 -22.13
CA ARG A 129 19.66 43.99 -21.99
C ARG A 129 19.62 43.35 -20.59
N PRO A 130 19.49 44.06 -19.44
CA PRO A 130 19.54 43.40 -18.14
C PRO A 130 18.32 42.50 -17.90
N ASN A 131 17.15 42.86 -18.47
CA ASN A 131 15.94 42.05 -18.39
C ASN A 131 16.02 40.74 -19.18
N LEU A 132 16.89 40.64 -20.19
CA LEU A 132 17.09 39.39 -20.92
C LEU A 132 18.01 38.44 -20.16
N ILE A 133 19.05 38.98 -19.52
CA ILE A 133 19.99 38.21 -18.70
C ILE A 133 19.30 37.67 -17.45
N SER A 134 18.44 38.46 -16.80
CA SER A 134 17.65 37.98 -15.65
C SER A 134 16.69 36.86 -16.07
N LYS A 135 15.98 37.00 -17.19
CA LYS A 135 15.11 35.96 -17.75
C LYS A 135 15.88 34.69 -18.11
N LEU A 136 17.07 34.80 -18.72
CA LEU A 136 17.92 33.63 -19.00
C LEU A 136 18.37 32.94 -17.71
N SER A 137 18.72 33.73 -16.68
CA SER A 137 19.12 33.17 -15.38
C SER A 137 17.95 32.48 -14.66
N GLU A 138 16.74 33.02 -14.79
CA GLU A 138 15.52 32.46 -14.23
C GLU A 138 15.12 31.17 -14.97
N LEU A 139 15.18 31.19 -16.31
CA LEU A 139 14.92 30.02 -17.14
C LEU A 139 15.94 28.90 -16.87
N ASN A 140 17.22 29.25 -16.67
CA ASN A 140 18.24 28.26 -16.32
C ASN A 140 18.03 27.66 -14.92
N LYS A 141 17.58 28.48 -13.95
CA LYS A 141 17.18 27.99 -12.62
C LYS A 141 15.97 27.07 -12.71
N GLU A 142 14.97 27.43 -13.52
CA GLU A 142 13.79 26.58 -13.73
C GLU A 142 14.17 25.26 -14.41
N LEU A 143 15.07 25.30 -15.39
CA LEU A 143 15.58 24.09 -16.05
C LEU A 143 16.30 23.17 -15.06
N HIS A 144 17.20 23.71 -14.22
CA HIS A 144 17.83 22.92 -13.16
C HIS A 144 16.84 22.33 -12.15
N ARG A 145 15.79 23.07 -11.77
CA ARG A 145 14.73 22.53 -10.90
C ARG A 145 13.99 21.38 -11.58
N LYS A 146 13.70 21.51 -12.88
CA LYS A 146 13.07 20.44 -13.66
C LYS A 146 13.97 19.20 -13.75
N ASP A 147 15.27 19.38 -13.95
CA ASP A 147 16.24 18.27 -13.96
C ASP A 147 16.32 17.56 -12.60
N GLU A 148 16.32 18.31 -11.49
CA GLU A 148 16.31 17.73 -10.15
C GLU A 148 15.02 16.92 -9.90
N ILE A 149 13.87 17.44 -10.32
CA ILE A 149 12.58 16.72 -10.23
C ILE A 149 12.61 15.45 -11.11
N ILE A 150 13.18 15.51 -12.31
CA ILE A 150 13.33 14.35 -13.20
C ILE A 150 14.21 13.29 -12.52
N MET A 151 15.33 13.69 -11.93
CA MET A 151 16.22 12.77 -11.21
C MET A 151 15.54 12.13 -9.99
N GLN A 152 14.79 12.90 -9.20
CA GLN A 152 14.01 12.36 -8.09
C GLN A 152 12.96 11.35 -8.56
N LYS A 153 12.21 11.68 -9.62
CA LYS A 153 11.23 10.76 -10.22
C LYS A 153 11.90 9.50 -10.75
N GLN A 154 13.08 9.63 -11.39
CA GLN A 154 13.84 8.48 -11.87
C GLN A 154 14.27 7.56 -10.72
N ASN A 155 14.68 8.11 -9.59
CA ASN A 155 15.03 7.33 -8.40
C ASN A 155 13.81 6.57 -7.83
N VAL A 156 12.63 7.21 -7.80
CA VAL A 156 11.38 6.56 -7.38
C VAL A 156 10.98 5.45 -8.34
N ILE A 157 11.08 5.69 -9.65
CA ILE A 157 10.81 4.67 -10.68
C ILE A 157 11.74 3.48 -10.51
N ASN A 158 13.04 3.72 -10.34
CA ASN A 158 14.01 2.65 -10.12
C ASN A 158 13.68 1.85 -8.84
N GLY A 159 13.32 2.53 -7.75
CA GLY A 159 12.89 1.87 -6.52
C GLY A 159 11.60 1.06 -6.67
N LEU A 160 10.64 1.53 -7.48
CA LEU A 160 9.44 0.77 -7.82
C LEU A 160 9.77 -0.46 -8.68
N ILE A 161 10.68 -0.35 -9.65
CA ILE A 161 11.13 -1.47 -10.48
C ILE A 161 11.77 -2.55 -9.60
N ASP A 162 12.63 -2.16 -8.66
CA ASP A 162 13.27 -3.08 -7.72
C ASP A 162 12.22 -3.80 -6.84
N ASN A 163 11.22 -3.07 -6.34
CA ASN A 163 10.12 -3.65 -5.56
C ASN A 163 9.28 -4.64 -6.39
N VAL A 164 8.92 -4.27 -7.64
CA VAL A 164 8.19 -5.16 -8.55
C VAL A 164 8.97 -6.43 -8.82
N ASN A 165 10.28 -6.32 -9.04
CA ASN A 165 11.16 -7.48 -9.23
C ASN A 165 11.20 -8.37 -7.97
N LEU A 166 11.32 -7.77 -6.78
CA LEU A 166 11.29 -8.50 -5.52
C LEU A 166 9.97 -9.27 -5.33
N TYR A 167 8.83 -8.65 -5.61
CA TYR A 167 7.53 -9.32 -5.51
C TYR A 167 7.37 -10.42 -6.56
N LYS A 168 7.88 -10.21 -7.78
CA LYS A 168 7.91 -11.23 -8.82
C LYS A 168 8.74 -12.45 -8.38
N GLU A 169 9.92 -12.24 -7.81
CA GLU A 169 10.77 -13.31 -7.27
C GLU A 169 10.07 -14.07 -6.14
N LYS A 170 9.41 -13.36 -5.23
CA LYS A 170 8.61 -13.99 -4.15
C LYS A 170 7.45 -14.81 -4.69
N PHE A 171 6.76 -14.32 -5.72
CA PHE A 171 5.66 -15.04 -6.34
C PHE A 171 6.14 -16.28 -7.08
N GLU A 172 7.22 -16.17 -7.87
CA GLU A 172 7.83 -17.32 -8.55
C GLU A 172 8.33 -18.37 -7.56
N PHE A 173 8.83 -17.94 -6.40
CA PHE A 173 9.20 -18.83 -5.31
C PHE A 173 7.97 -19.58 -4.76
N LEU A 174 6.90 -18.86 -4.41
CA LEU A 174 5.68 -19.45 -3.88
C LEU A 174 5.01 -20.40 -4.90
N GLN A 175 5.07 -20.06 -6.19
CA GLN A 175 4.60 -20.92 -7.26
C GLN A 175 5.42 -22.21 -7.37
N ARG A 176 6.75 -22.13 -7.19
CA ARG A 176 7.63 -23.30 -7.13
C ARG A 176 7.31 -24.19 -5.93
N GLU A 177 7.10 -23.60 -4.75
CA GLU A 177 6.68 -24.34 -3.55
C GLU A 177 5.34 -25.05 -3.76
N PHE A 178 4.34 -24.32 -4.28
CA PHE A 178 3.02 -24.88 -4.56
C PHE A 178 3.10 -26.05 -5.54
N THR A 179 3.91 -25.92 -6.60
CA THR A 179 4.10 -26.97 -7.60
C THR A 179 4.81 -28.19 -6.99
N PHE A 180 5.83 -27.96 -6.15
CA PHE A 180 6.53 -29.01 -5.42
C PHE A 180 5.59 -29.82 -4.52
N TYR A 181 4.78 -29.13 -3.68
CA TYR A 181 3.82 -29.81 -2.82
C TYR A 181 2.73 -30.55 -3.62
N LYS A 182 2.23 -29.95 -4.70
CA LYS A 182 1.25 -30.59 -5.59
C LYS A 182 1.80 -31.86 -6.22
N GLN A 183 3.04 -31.84 -6.71
CA GLN A 183 3.67 -33.03 -7.32
C GLN A 183 3.89 -34.14 -6.29
N HIS A 184 4.31 -33.80 -5.06
CA HIS A 184 4.55 -34.79 -4.01
C HIS A 184 3.27 -35.38 -3.41
N ASP A 185 2.17 -34.64 -3.37
CA ASP A 185 0.87 -35.18 -2.94
C ASP A 185 0.33 -36.21 -3.97
N THR A 186 0.53 -35.96 -5.27
CA THR A 186 0.14 -36.91 -6.32
C THR A 186 1.00 -38.19 -6.35
N GLN A 187 2.27 -38.14 -5.95
CA GLN A 187 3.13 -39.33 -5.86
C GLN A 187 2.73 -40.26 -4.71
N LYS A 188 2.19 -39.74 -3.60
CA LYS A 188 1.68 -40.57 -2.49
C LYS A 188 0.39 -41.33 -2.83
N ARG A 189 -0.33 -40.90 -3.88
CA ARG A 189 -1.62 -41.48 -4.29
C ARG A 189 -1.55 -42.46 -5.46
N LYS A 190 -0.40 -42.69 -6.10
CA LYS A 190 -0.27 -43.79 -7.07
C LYS A 190 -0.25 -45.11 -6.28
N PRO A 191 -1.30 -45.96 -6.38
CA PRO A 191 -1.24 -47.28 -5.79
C PRO A 191 -0.16 -48.04 -6.54
N GLN A 192 0.91 -48.43 -5.83
CA GLN A 192 1.77 -49.51 -6.30
C GLN A 192 0.92 -50.78 -6.26
N THR A 193 0.31 -51.11 -7.39
CA THR A 193 -0.36 -52.38 -7.61
C THR A 193 0.72 -53.46 -7.67
N ASN A 194 0.73 -54.31 -6.63
CA ASN A 194 1.52 -55.55 -6.48
C ASN A 194 3.04 -55.33 -6.34
N GLU A 195 3.77 -55.87 -5.37
CA GLU A 195 3.76 -57.22 -4.81
C GLU A 195 4.47 -57.20 -3.43
N ASN A 196 3.87 -57.87 -2.45
CA ASN A 196 4.41 -58.36 -1.17
C ASN A 196 5.89 -58.08 -0.81
N VAL A 197 6.22 -56.96 -0.15
CA VAL A 197 7.35 -56.91 0.82
C VAL A 197 7.14 -55.78 1.84
N GLY A 198 7.23 -56.12 3.14
CA GLY A 198 7.97 -55.29 4.10
C GLY A 198 7.25 -54.13 4.78
N VAL A 199 6.64 -54.47 5.92
CA VAL A 199 6.41 -53.67 7.12
C VAL A 199 7.45 -52.55 7.40
N ASN A 200 6.96 -51.37 7.80
CA ASN A 200 7.64 -50.28 8.54
C ASN A 200 8.64 -49.33 7.83
N GLU A 201 8.23 -48.63 6.77
CA GLU A 201 9.08 -47.55 6.19
C GLU A 201 8.31 -46.28 5.75
N LYS A 202 7.06 -46.09 6.19
CA LYS A 202 6.25 -44.92 5.81
C LYS A 202 6.51 -43.65 6.64
N GLY A 203 7.16 -43.77 7.80
CA GLY A 203 7.48 -42.64 8.69
C GLY A 203 8.69 -41.81 8.24
N ASP A 204 9.71 -42.45 7.66
CA ASP A 204 11.01 -41.81 7.39
C ASP A 204 11.04 -40.96 6.11
N ARG A 205 10.23 -41.30 5.10
CA ARG A 205 10.19 -40.56 3.83
C ARG A 205 9.67 -39.13 4.01
N ASN A 206 8.77 -38.89 4.96
CA ASN A 206 8.25 -37.55 5.26
C ASN A 206 9.28 -36.64 5.94
N VAL A 207 10.23 -37.20 6.69
CA VAL A 207 11.28 -36.45 7.38
C VAL A 207 12.39 -36.06 6.39
N ASN A 208 12.77 -36.98 5.50
CA ASN A 208 13.73 -36.69 4.42
C ASN A 208 13.25 -35.61 3.44
N LEU A 209 11.94 -35.57 3.12
CA LEU A 209 11.37 -34.55 2.23
C LEU A 209 11.39 -33.14 2.85
N LYS A 210 11.20 -33.03 4.17
CA LYS A 210 11.37 -31.74 4.88
C LYS A 210 12.84 -31.30 4.88
N HIS A 211 13.77 -32.24 4.96
CA HIS A 211 15.21 -31.94 4.95
C HIS A 211 15.70 -31.47 3.58
N GLU A 212 15.26 -32.06 2.47
CA GLU A 212 15.64 -31.56 1.13
C GLU A 212 15.17 -30.12 0.90
N PHE A 213 13.96 -29.79 1.35
CA PHE A 213 13.43 -28.44 1.28
C PHE A 213 14.26 -27.46 2.13
N ILE A 214 14.52 -27.79 3.40
CA ILE A 214 15.36 -26.97 4.29
C ILE A 214 16.77 -26.78 3.69
N LEU A 215 17.36 -27.84 3.12
CA LEU A 215 18.66 -27.77 2.44
C LEU A 215 18.62 -26.87 1.21
N SER A 216 17.51 -26.84 0.46
CA SER A 216 17.35 -25.97 -0.70
C SER A 216 17.22 -24.50 -0.33
N GLU A 217 16.46 -24.17 0.73
CA GLU A 217 16.36 -22.82 1.29
C GLU A 217 17.69 -22.35 1.87
N PHE A 218 18.38 -23.22 2.60
CA PHE A 218 19.70 -22.90 3.15
C PHE A 218 20.72 -22.60 2.04
N ARG A 219 20.72 -23.39 0.96
CA ARG A 219 21.57 -23.12 -0.22
C ARG A 219 21.19 -21.81 -0.92
N ARG A 220 19.91 -21.45 -0.95
CA ARG A 220 19.43 -20.18 -1.53
C ARG A 220 19.92 -18.99 -0.71
N GLN A 221 19.71 -19.01 0.61
CA GLN A 221 20.18 -17.96 1.51
C GLN A 221 21.69 -17.78 1.45
N VAL A 222 22.46 -18.87 1.41
CA VAL A 222 23.93 -18.80 1.25
C VAL A 222 24.31 -18.13 -0.07
N ARG A 223 23.58 -18.40 -1.16
CA ARG A 223 23.83 -17.76 -2.46
C ARG A 223 23.51 -16.27 -2.44
N GLU A 224 22.38 -15.88 -1.83
CA GLU A 224 21.98 -14.48 -1.67
C GLU A 224 23.00 -13.71 -0.81
N GLN A 225 23.43 -14.29 0.30
CA GLN A 225 24.49 -13.70 1.15
C GLN A 225 25.81 -13.58 0.40
N ASN A 226 26.20 -14.58 -0.38
CA ASN A 226 27.41 -14.51 -1.20
C ASN A 226 27.33 -13.42 -2.29
N GLN A 227 26.17 -13.21 -2.92
CA GLN A 227 25.96 -12.11 -3.86
C GLN A 227 26.03 -10.75 -3.18
N LEU A 228 25.48 -10.62 -1.98
CA LEU A 228 25.56 -9.40 -1.18
C LEU A 228 27.01 -9.08 -0.77
N ILE A 229 27.75 -10.11 -0.34
CA ILE A 229 29.18 -9.99 -0.05
C ILE A 229 29.97 -9.61 -1.30
N ALA A 230 29.64 -10.17 -2.47
CA ALA A 230 30.28 -9.81 -3.73
C ALA A 230 30.02 -8.35 -4.09
N LYS A 231 28.77 -7.86 -3.97
CA LYS A 231 28.42 -6.45 -4.17
C LYS A 231 29.11 -5.52 -3.17
N LEU A 232 29.23 -5.93 -1.90
CA LEU A 232 29.96 -5.17 -0.88
C LEU A 232 31.46 -5.11 -1.20
N LYS A 233 32.06 -6.24 -1.58
CA LYS A 233 33.47 -6.29 -2.01
C LYS A 233 33.71 -5.47 -3.26
N GLU A 234 32.80 -5.50 -4.22
CA GLU A 234 32.86 -4.68 -5.43
C GLU A 234 32.83 -3.20 -5.05
N ARG A 235 31.92 -2.76 -4.17
CA ARG A 235 31.90 -1.37 -3.66
C ARG A 235 33.18 -0.96 -2.92
N ILE A 236 33.80 -1.88 -2.17
CA ILE A 236 35.07 -1.63 -1.48
C ILE A 236 36.22 -1.51 -2.49
N ASN A 237 36.24 -2.36 -3.52
CA ASN A 237 37.31 -2.42 -4.51
C ASN A 237 37.16 -1.37 -5.63
N SER A 238 35.94 -0.95 -5.95
CA SER A 238 35.64 0.01 -7.01
C SER A 238 35.88 1.45 -6.58
N ASN A 239 36.20 1.69 -5.30
CA ASN A 239 36.45 3.05 -4.82
C ASN A 239 37.45 3.11 -3.64
N PRO A 240 38.75 2.86 -3.89
CA PRO A 240 39.79 3.03 -2.87
C PRO A 240 40.03 4.51 -2.50
N ASP A 241 39.61 5.46 -3.34
CA ASP A 241 39.87 6.90 -3.14
C ASP A 241 38.76 7.63 -2.35
N ASP A 242 37.50 7.16 -2.37
CA ASP A 242 36.45 7.73 -1.49
C ASP A 242 36.55 7.25 -0.04
N ALA A 243 37.27 6.17 0.26
CA ALA A 243 37.44 5.70 1.64
C ALA A 243 38.27 6.66 2.51
N ASN A 244 39.15 7.47 1.89
CA ASN A 244 39.96 8.48 2.58
C ASN A 244 39.38 9.90 2.49
N ALA A 245 38.44 10.17 1.57
CA ALA A 245 37.76 11.47 1.45
C ALA A 245 36.85 11.78 2.66
N TYR A 246 36.39 10.78 3.39
CA TYR A 246 35.60 10.96 4.63
C TYR A 246 36.45 11.21 5.89
N LEU A 247 37.78 11.05 5.83
CA LEU A 247 38.68 11.33 6.96
C LEU A 247 39.45 12.64 6.79
N SER A 248 39.27 13.36 5.68
CA SER A 248 40.00 14.60 5.39
C SER A 248 39.13 15.58 4.60
N SER A 249 38.07 16.10 5.24
CA SER A 249 37.37 17.30 4.77
C SER A 249 37.26 18.32 5.91
N PRO A 250 37.56 19.60 5.64
CA PRO A 250 37.81 20.62 6.64
C PRO A 250 36.52 21.02 7.34
N THR A 251 36.63 21.26 8.64
CA THR A 251 35.61 21.84 9.52
C THR A 251 34.85 23.00 8.85
N PRO A 252 33.56 22.83 8.51
CA PRO A 252 32.64 23.94 8.38
C PRO A 252 31.93 24.09 9.72
N ASN A 253 32.21 25.19 10.40
CA ASN A 253 31.43 25.63 11.55
C ASN A 253 29.93 25.63 11.20
N THR A 254 29.12 25.21 12.17
CA THR A 254 27.64 25.30 12.22
C THR A 254 26.86 24.45 11.23
N VAL A 255 26.83 23.13 11.45
CA VAL A 255 25.76 22.25 10.96
C VAL A 255 24.88 21.88 12.15
N ASN A 256 23.61 22.31 12.10
CA ASN A 256 22.58 21.82 13.00
C ASN A 256 22.45 20.31 12.83
N GLU A 257 22.73 19.55 13.91
CA GLU A 257 22.46 18.11 13.99
C GLU A 257 20.98 17.84 13.72
N ILE A 258 20.64 17.47 12.48
CA ILE A 258 19.37 16.80 12.20
C ILE A 258 19.59 15.34 12.58
N LYS A 259 19.37 15.02 13.87
CA LYS A 259 19.27 13.64 14.32
C LYS A 259 18.10 12.98 13.57
N PRO A 260 18.28 11.78 13.02
CA PRO A 260 17.21 11.08 12.31
C PRO A 260 16.00 10.88 13.24
N ALA A 261 14.90 11.57 12.95
CA ALA A 261 13.68 11.55 13.76
C ALA A 261 13.06 10.13 13.91
N TYR A 262 13.45 9.18 13.06
CA TYR A 262 12.97 7.81 13.14
C TYR A 262 13.50 7.03 14.36
N ILE A 263 14.63 7.40 14.97
CA ILE A 263 15.17 6.67 16.14
C ILE A 263 14.40 7.03 17.43
N SER A 264 13.79 8.22 17.49
CA SER A 264 13.05 8.69 18.67
C SER A 264 11.61 8.15 18.78
N MET A 265 11.07 7.54 17.71
CA MET A 265 9.65 7.15 17.65
C MET A 265 9.37 5.70 18.07
N TRP A 266 10.38 4.83 18.07
CA TRP A 266 10.21 3.41 18.45
C TRP A 266 10.04 3.14 19.95
N PRO A 267 10.72 3.86 20.87
CA PRO A 267 10.58 3.61 22.31
C PRO A 267 9.14 3.64 22.83
N PRO A 268 8.26 4.61 22.46
CA PRO A 268 6.88 4.60 22.94
C PRO A 268 6.05 3.45 22.36
N ILE A 269 6.27 3.07 21.09
CA ILE A 269 5.53 1.97 20.46
C ILE A 269 5.88 0.64 21.14
N ILE A 270 7.16 0.40 21.40
CA ILE A 270 7.63 -0.81 22.09
C ILE A 270 7.09 -0.83 23.54
N ALA A 271 7.08 0.32 24.23
CA ALA A 271 6.53 0.42 25.58
C ALA A 271 5.02 0.10 25.64
N VAL A 272 4.23 0.59 24.68
CA VAL A 272 2.79 0.29 24.59
C VAL A 272 2.56 -1.19 24.32
N LEU A 273 3.36 -1.82 23.44
CA LEU A 273 3.24 -3.23 23.12
C LEU A 273 3.59 -4.12 24.32
N LEU A 274 4.66 -3.78 25.05
CA LEU A 274 5.03 -4.49 26.30
C LEU A 274 3.96 -4.33 27.39
N LEU A 275 3.35 -3.15 27.51
CA LEU A 275 2.27 -2.90 28.46
C LEU A 275 1.02 -3.73 28.12
N LEU A 276 0.69 -3.86 26.83
CA LEU A 276 -0.43 -4.69 26.37
C LEU A 276 -0.19 -6.18 26.65
N LEU A 277 1.03 -6.68 26.40
CA LEU A 277 1.41 -8.05 26.75
C LEU A 277 1.34 -8.29 28.27
N PHE A 278 1.75 -7.31 29.09
CA PHE A 278 1.66 -7.41 30.54
C PHE A 278 0.20 -7.48 31.02
N ILE A 279 -0.71 -6.69 30.44
CA ILE A 279 -2.15 -6.75 30.74
C ILE A 279 -2.71 -8.13 30.39
N ILE A 280 -2.40 -8.66 29.20
CA ILE A 280 -2.85 -10.00 28.78
C ILE A 280 -2.33 -11.07 29.75
N TYR A 281 -1.05 -11.02 30.10
CA TYR A 281 -0.45 -11.96 31.05
C TYR A 281 -1.10 -11.86 32.44
N SER A 282 -1.37 -10.65 32.92
CA SER A 282 -2.05 -10.42 34.19
C SER A 282 -3.47 -10.99 34.18
N LEU A 283 -4.21 -10.83 33.08
CA LEU A 283 -5.55 -11.36 32.91
C LEU A 283 -5.56 -12.90 32.95
N ILE A 284 -4.62 -13.54 32.23
CA ILE A 284 -4.47 -15.00 32.22
C ILE A 284 -4.10 -15.51 33.62
N SER A 285 -3.14 -14.86 34.29
CA SER A 285 -2.74 -15.22 35.65
C SER A 285 -3.90 -15.12 36.65
N TYR A 286 -4.69 -14.04 36.55
CA TYR A 286 -5.86 -13.83 37.41
C TYR A 286 -6.92 -14.92 37.23
N THR A 287 -7.18 -15.36 35.99
CA THR A 287 -8.11 -16.47 35.72
C THR A 287 -7.62 -17.81 36.28
N ASN A 288 -6.31 -18.08 36.22
CA ASN A 288 -5.76 -19.35 36.72
C ASN A 288 -5.78 -19.45 38.24
N VAL A 289 -5.68 -18.33 38.96
CA VAL A 289 -5.71 -18.31 40.44
C VAL A 289 -7.13 -18.34 40.99
N SER A 290 -8.10 -17.76 40.28
CA SER A 290 -9.47 -17.55 40.81
C SER A 290 -10.46 -18.68 40.50
N ILE A 291 -10.17 -19.55 39.54
CA ILE A 291 -11.07 -20.64 39.13
C ILE A 291 -10.97 -21.92 39.99
N PRO A 292 -9.80 -22.35 40.54
CA PRO A 292 -9.75 -23.63 41.26
C PRO A 292 -10.50 -23.63 42.60
N SER A 293 -10.82 -22.47 43.18
CA SER A 293 -11.59 -22.38 44.44
C SER A 293 -13.11 -22.47 44.26
N LEU A 294 -13.63 -22.24 43.05
CA LEU A 294 -15.07 -22.34 42.75
C LEU A 294 -15.47 -23.70 42.15
N LEU A 295 -14.52 -24.52 41.74
CA LEU A 295 -14.76 -25.83 41.12
C LEU A 295 -14.38 -27.04 42.00
N SER A 296 -13.94 -26.82 43.24
CA SER A 296 -13.50 -27.88 44.16
C SER A 296 -14.62 -28.44 45.06
N SER A 297 -15.88 -28.33 44.62
CA SER A 297 -17.06 -28.81 45.36
C SER A 297 -17.91 -29.78 44.52
N GLN A 298 -17.29 -30.74 43.83
CA GLN A 298 -17.96 -32.01 43.53
C GLN A 298 -16.91 -33.05 43.12
N GLU A 299 -16.59 -33.98 44.00
CA GLU A 299 -15.84 -35.20 43.65
C GLU A 299 -16.72 -36.07 42.74
N ASP A 300 -16.61 -35.87 41.43
CA ASP A 300 -17.09 -36.80 40.42
C ASP A 300 -15.90 -37.20 39.55
N ASP A 301 -15.65 -38.51 39.40
CA ASP A 301 -14.53 -39.17 38.68
C ASP A 301 -14.30 -38.71 37.22
N SER A 302 -15.12 -37.79 36.70
CA SER A 302 -14.97 -37.15 35.40
C SER A 302 -13.80 -36.16 35.29
N ASP A 303 -13.23 -35.71 36.42
CA ASP A 303 -12.13 -34.74 36.41
C ASP A 303 -10.78 -35.35 36.00
N PHE A 304 -10.62 -36.68 36.13
CA PHE A 304 -9.42 -37.35 35.60
C PHE A 304 -9.38 -37.33 34.07
N ALA A 305 -10.54 -37.45 33.40
CA ALA A 305 -10.63 -37.35 31.95
C ALA A 305 -10.35 -35.92 31.46
N ARG A 306 -10.79 -34.90 32.21
CA ARG A 306 -10.48 -33.50 31.89
C ARG A 306 -9.01 -33.15 32.08
N ASN A 307 -8.31 -33.83 33.00
CA ASN A 307 -6.89 -33.59 33.19
C ASN A 307 -5.98 -34.23 32.12
N GLN A 308 -6.49 -35.16 31.32
CA GLN A 308 -5.80 -35.69 30.13
C GLN A 308 -5.95 -34.80 28.88
N LEU A 309 -6.90 -33.87 28.88
CA LEU A 309 -7.04 -32.91 27.80
C LEU A 309 -5.85 -31.96 27.79
N SER A 310 -5.32 -31.76 26.59
CA SER A 310 -4.23 -30.82 26.35
C SER A 310 -4.60 -29.41 26.81
N TRP A 311 -3.61 -28.63 27.24
CA TRP A 311 -3.86 -27.31 27.85
C TRP A 311 -4.64 -26.35 26.95
N TRP A 312 -4.58 -26.53 25.63
CA TRP A 312 -5.35 -25.75 24.66
C TRP A 312 -6.82 -26.21 24.54
N GLU A 313 -7.13 -27.48 24.76
CA GLU A 313 -8.51 -28.01 24.76
C GLU A 313 -9.32 -27.51 25.95
N ARG A 314 -8.65 -27.09 27.02
CA ARG A 314 -9.28 -26.48 28.21
C ARG A 314 -9.85 -25.09 27.92
N ILE A 315 -9.35 -24.41 26.88
CA ILE A 315 -9.78 -23.05 26.54
C ILE A 315 -10.86 -23.14 25.46
N SER A 316 -12.11 -22.85 25.82
CA SER A 316 -13.31 -23.09 25.00
C SER A 316 -13.30 -22.40 23.63
N TRP A 317 -12.67 -21.24 23.50
CA TRP A 317 -12.57 -20.54 22.22
C TRP A 317 -11.46 -21.10 21.33
N LEU A 318 -10.34 -21.54 21.92
CA LEU A 318 -9.22 -22.16 21.23
C LEU A 318 -9.60 -23.54 20.70
N SER A 319 -10.33 -24.33 21.48
CA SER A 319 -10.88 -25.60 21.01
C SER A 319 -11.85 -25.39 19.85
N ARG A 320 -12.76 -24.42 19.93
CA ARG A 320 -13.65 -24.05 18.80
C ARG A 320 -12.88 -23.57 17.57
N MET A 321 -11.81 -22.80 17.76
CA MET A 321 -10.99 -22.31 16.65
C MET A 321 -10.20 -23.45 15.99
N ILE A 322 -9.65 -24.36 16.79
CA ILE A 322 -8.92 -25.54 16.30
C ILE A 322 -9.86 -26.51 15.60
N TRP A 323 -11.05 -26.79 16.15
CA TRP A 323 -12.06 -27.61 15.48
C TRP A 323 -12.57 -26.93 14.21
N SER A 324 -12.83 -25.62 14.23
CA SER A 324 -13.13 -24.85 13.01
C SER A 324 -12.03 -24.97 11.97
N MET A 325 -10.76 -24.81 12.35
CA MET A 325 -9.64 -24.95 11.41
C MET A 325 -9.52 -26.38 10.90
N LYS A 326 -9.72 -27.37 11.77
CA LYS A 326 -9.73 -28.79 11.40
C LYS A 326 -10.87 -29.06 10.42
N ASP A 327 -12.08 -28.58 10.67
CA ASP A 327 -13.23 -28.73 9.80
C ASP A 327 -13.03 -28.02 8.45
N TYR A 328 -12.37 -26.85 8.43
CA TYR A 328 -11.99 -26.18 7.19
C TYR A 328 -10.92 -26.96 6.41
N LEU A 329 -9.90 -27.49 7.09
CA LEU A 329 -8.87 -28.34 6.48
C LEU A 329 -9.45 -29.66 5.98
N GLU A 330 -10.34 -30.28 6.76
CA GLU A 330 -11.00 -31.55 6.46
C GLU A 330 -12.02 -31.37 5.33
N SER A 331 -12.78 -30.27 5.33
CA SER A 331 -13.64 -29.86 4.22
C SER A 331 -12.84 -29.59 2.93
N SER A 332 -11.68 -28.93 3.03
CA SER A 332 -10.79 -28.69 1.88
C SER A 332 -10.14 -29.97 1.32
N SER A 333 -10.13 -31.06 2.10
CA SER A 333 -9.62 -32.38 1.69
C SER A 333 -10.72 -33.38 1.30
N SER A 334 -12.00 -33.00 1.44
CA SER A 334 -13.16 -33.87 1.15
C SER A 334 -13.60 -33.92 -0.32
N SER A 335 -12.84 -33.36 -1.26
CA SER A 335 -13.11 -33.53 -2.71
C SER A 335 -12.50 -34.82 -3.30
N GLY A 336 -12.11 -35.80 -2.48
CA GLY A 336 -11.52 -37.04 -2.97
C GLY A 336 -11.89 -38.25 -2.12
N ASN A 337 -12.90 -39.00 -2.60
CA ASN A 337 -13.22 -40.39 -2.29
C ASN A 337 -12.78 -40.88 -0.89
N PHE A 338 -13.67 -40.73 0.09
CA PHE A 338 -13.68 -41.63 1.23
C PHE A 338 -14.21 -43.01 0.78
N PRO A 339 -13.58 -44.12 1.20
CA PRO A 339 -14.19 -45.44 1.08
C PRO A 339 -15.40 -45.49 2.02
N ILE A 340 -16.54 -45.88 1.45
CA ILE A 340 -17.87 -45.95 2.07
C ILE A 340 -17.95 -46.96 3.24
N ASP A 341 -16.90 -47.73 3.50
CA ASP A 341 -16.96 -48.89 4.41
C ASP A 341 -16.95 -48.55 5.92
N ARG A 342 -16.91 -47.27 6.34
CA ARG A 342 -16.89 -46.90 7.77
C ARG A 342 -18.16 -46.27 8.33
N GLU A 343 -19.04 -45.75 7.49
CA GLU A 343 -20.33 -45.21 7.95
C GLU A 343 -21.39 -46.31 8.08
N ASP A 344 -21.28 -47.38 7.27
CA ASP A 344 -22.18 -48.53 7.35
C ASP A 344 -22.00 -49.33 8.65
N ASP A 345 -20.78 -49.42 9.20
CA ASP A 345 -20.52 -50.12 10.47
C ASP A 345 -21.13 -49.41 11.69
N ALA A 346 -21.20 -48.08 11.67
CA ALA A 346 -21.84 -47.31 12.74
C ALA A 346 -23.38 -47.37 12.61
N TYR A 347 -23.89 -47.33 11.38
CA TYR A 347 -25.33 -47.41 11.10
C TYR A 347 -25.88 -48.82 11.40
N ASN A 348 -25.22 -49.87 10.95
CA ASN A 348 -25.62 -51.26 11.20
C ASN A 348 -25.54 -51.64 12.68
N ARG A 349 -24.61 -51.04 13.44
CA ARG A 349 -24.50 -51.25 14.90
C ARG A 349 -25.61 -50.56 15.70
N VAL A 350 -26.14 -49.44 15.22
CA VAL A 350 -27.26 -48.73 15.87
C VAL A 350 -28.61 -49.38 15.51
N PHE A 351 -28.76 -49.90 14.29
CA PHE A 351 -30.02 -50.47 13.81
C PHE A 351 -30.09 -52.00 13.84
N GLY A 352 -29.03 -52.68 14.29
CA GLY A 352 -29.05 -54.12 14.54
C GLY A 352 -29.25 -54.97 13.27
N LEU A 353 -28.84 -54.46 12.12
CA LEU A 353 -28.88 -55.20 10.85
C LEU A 353 -27.56 -55.95 10.71
N THR A 354 -27.55 -57.17 11.21
CA THR A 354 -26.50 -58.17 10.94
C THR A 354 -27.15 -59.34 10.22
N ASP A 355 -26.65 -59.66 9.02
CA ASP A 355 -26.87 -60.98 8.41
C ASP A 355 -26.07 -62.07 9.14
#